data_AF-A0A0A8VGZ8-F1
#
_entry.id   AF-A0A0A8VGZ8-F1
#
_cell.length_a   1.000
_cell.length_b   1.000
_cell.length_c   1.000
_cell.angle_alpha   90.00
_cell.angle_beta   90.00
_cell.angle_gamma   90.00
#
_symmetry.space_group_name_H-M   'P 1'
#
loop_
_entity.id
_entity.type
_entity.pdbx_description
1 polymer ?
#
loop_
_entity_poly.entity_id
_entity_poly.type
_entity_poly.pdbx_seq_one_letter_code
_entity_poly.pdbx_strand_id
1 'polypeptide(L)'
;MCSIFGVLDLKTDPIELRKTALEMSRLMRHRGPDWSGIYAGDNAILAHERLSIVDVNAGAQPLYNKARTHVLAVNGEIYNHQILRQQYGDRFEFQTGSDCEVILALYQEKGPDFLDDLQGMFAFILYDAEKNAYLIGRDHMGIIPLYMGHDEHGNMFVASEMKALVPVCRTIKEFPAGSYLWSQDGEIREYY
;
A
#
# COMPACT_ATOMS: atom_id res chain seq x y z
N MET A 1 -7.14 10.43 8.43
CA MET A 1 -6.89 9.43 7.37
C MET A 1 -5.57 8.76 7.68
N CYS A 2 -5.42 7.47 7.44
CA CYS A 2 -4.24 6.67 7.77
C CYS A 2 -2.93 7.19 7.13
N SER A 3 -1.83 6.50 7.38
CA SER A 3 -0.59 6.64 6.60
C SER A 3 -0.06 5.29 6.17
N ILE A 4 0.54 5.24 4.99
CA ILE A 4 1.29 4.10 4.50
C ILE A 4 2.74 4.50 4.28
N PHE A 5 3.64 3.55 4.51
CA PHE A 5 5.06 3.64 4.23
C PHE A 5 5.54 2.30 3.69
N GLY A 6 6.34 2.30 2.64
CA GLY A 6 6.92 1.09 2.08
C GLY A 6 8.38 1.27 1.71
N VAL A 7 9.14 0.18 1.87
CA VAL A 7 10.48 0.01 1.30
C VAL A 7 10.42 -1.21 0.38
N LEU A 8 10.77 -1.02 -0.88
CA LEU A 8 10.68 -1.98 -1.96
C LEU A 8 12.04 -2.10 -2.65
N ASP A 9 12.22 -3.14 -3.45
CA ASP A 9 13.48 -3.42 -4.15
C ASP A 9 14.71 -3.46 -3.21
N LEU A 10 14.59 -4.13 -2.06
CA LEU A 10 15.62 -4.09 -1.02
C LEU A 10 17.00 -4.52 -1.56
N LYS A 11 17.98 -3.61 -1.51
CA LYS A 11 19.38 -3.80 -1.91
C LYS A 11 20.33 -3.87 -0.72
N THR A 12 19.84 -3.58 0.48
CA THR A 12 20.59 -3.53 1.74
C THR A 12 19.92 -4.39 2.80
N ASP A 13 20.55 -4.50 3.97
CA ASP A 13 20.06 -5.38 5.05
C ASP A 13 18.57 -5.09 5.43
N PRO A 14 17.66 -6.06 5.21
CA PRO A 14 16.25 -5.92 5.57
C PRO A 14 16.02 -5.65 7.06
N ILE A 15 16.92 -6.09 7.95
CA ILE A 15 16.81 -5.86 9.40
C ILE A 15 17.01 -4.37 9.72
N GLU A 16 18.02 -3.74 9.13
CA GLU A 16 18.26 -2.30 9.31
C GLU A 16 17.17 -1.47 8.61
N LEU A 17 16.77 -1.86 7.40
CA LEU A 17 15.68 -1.19 6.69
C LEU A 17 14.35 -1.27 7.45
N ARG A 18 14.09 -2.36 8.18
CA ARG A 18 12.92 -2.47 9.05
C ARG A 18 12.95 -1.45 10.19
N LYS A 19 14.11 -1.18 10.79
CA LYS A 19 14.24 -0.14 11.82
C LYS A 19 13.98 1.24 11.21
N THR A 20 14.60 1.54 10.08
CA THR A 20 14.36 2.77 9.32
C THR A 20 12.88 2.95 8.99
N ALA A 21 12.20 1.89 8.54
CA ALA A 21 10.78 1.94 8.21
C ALA A 21 9.90 2.29 9.42
N LEU A 22 10.20 1.73 10.60
CA LEU A 22 9.48 2.06 11.83
C LEU A 22 9.70 3.53 12.24
N GLU A 23 10.92 4.04 12.12
CA GLU A 23 11.23 5.44 12.45
C GLU A 23 10.55 6.41 11.48
N MET A 24 10.62 6.14 10.18
CA MET A 24 10.05 7.00 9.15
C MET A 24 8.52 6.96 9.14
N SER A 25 7.92 5.77 9.33
CA SER A 25 6.46 5.62 9.44
C SER A 25 5.92 6.40 10.65
N ARG A 26 6.64 6.40 11.79
CA ARG A 26 6.26 7.14 12.99
C ARG A 26 6.16 8.65 12.77
N LEU A 27 6.91 9.23 11.83
CA LEU A 27 6.80 10.66 11.49
C LEU A 27 5.42 11.03 10.91
N MET A 28 4.66 10.04 10.44
CA MET A 28 3.32 10.21 9.90
C MET A 28 2.22 9.73 10.86
N ARG A 29 2.55 9.36 12.11
CA ARG A 29 1.58 8.83 13.08
C ARG A 29 0.44 9.80 13.41
N HIS A 30 0.62 11.12 13.25
CA HIS A 30 -0.46 12.09 13.43
C HIS A 30 -1.67 11.83 12.50
N ARG A 31 -1.44 11.11 11.39
CA ARG A 31 -2.48 10.68 10.46
C ARG A 31 -3.30 9.51 11.00
N GLY A 32 -2.63 8.56 11.67
CA GLY A 32 -3.22 7.32 12.19
C GLY A 32 -2.78 7.03 13.63
N PRO A 33 -3.38 7.71 14.63
CA PRO A 33 -2.94 7.61 16.02
C PRO A 33 -3.40 6.34 16.74
N ASP A 34 -4.33 5.57 16.19
CA ASP A 34 -5.03 4.51 16.93
C ASP A 34 -4.20 3.23 17.01
N TRP A 35 -3.49 2.89 15.92
CA TRP A 35 -2.76 1.63 15.84
C TRP A 35 -1.67 1.64 14.76
N SER A 36 -0.57 0.92 14.99
CA SER A 36 0.53 0.76 14.04
C SER A 36 0.70 -0.71 13.65
N GLY A 37 0.89 -0.99 12.36
CA GLY A 37 1.19 -2.31 11.85
C GLY A 37 2.36 -2.31 10.88
N ILE A 38 3.04 -3.45 10.77
CA ILE A 38 4.16 -3.61 9.85
C ILE A 38 4.25 -5.05 9.33
N TYR A 39 4.46 -5.17 8.03
CA TYR A 39 5.02 -6.34 7.38
C TYR A 39 6.48 -6.05 7.06
N ALA A 40 7.36 -7.02 7.32
CA ALA A 40 8.76 -6.97 6.92
C ALA A 40 9.16 -8.37 6.46
N GLY A 41 9.42 -8.51 5.16
CA GLY A 41 10.03 -9.70 4.56
C GLY A 41 11.38 -9.35 3.94
N ASP A 42 11.99 -10.33 3.28
CA ASP A 42 13.36 -10.17 2.75
C ASP A 42 13.45 -9.20 1.56
N ASN A 43 12.34 -8.98 0.84
CA ASN A 43 12.32 -8.15 -0.38
C ASN A 43 11.40 -6.92 -0.30
N ALA A 44 10.61 -6.79 0.76
CA ALA A 44 9.69 -5.67 0.93
C ALA A 44 9.31 -5.44 2.40
N ILE A 45 9.08 -4.18 2.75
CA ILE A 45 8.60 -3.74 4.05
C ILE A 45 7.41 -2.81 3.82
N LEU A 46 6.28 -3.08 4.48
CA LEU A 46 5.07 -2.24 4.43
C LEU A 46 4.69 -1.89 5.87
N ALA A 47 4.71 -0.60 6.22
CA ALA A 47 4.24 -0.08 7.50
C ALA A 47 2.98 0.78 7.31
N HIS A 48 2.10 0.72 8.30
CA HIS A 48 0.82 1.42 8.27
C HIS A 48 0.49 2.02 9.65
N GLU A 49 0.07 3.28 9.66
CA GLU A 49 -0.46 3.96 10.85
C GLU A 49 -1.94 4.21 10.63
N ARG A 50 -2.79 3.67 11.51
CA ARG A 50 -4.23 3.57 11.33
C ARG A 50 -5.00 4.66 12.07
N LEU A 51 -5.92 5.30 11.35
CA LEU A 51 -7.08 5.99 11.93
C LEU A 51 -8.30 5.09 11.68
N SER A 52 -8.93 4.62 12.73
CA SER A 52 -9.97 3.61 12.69
C SER A 52 -11.32 4.27 12.41
N ILE A 53 -11.70 4.37 11.13
CA ILE A 53 -12.99 4.94 10.70
C ILE A 53 -14.02 3.82 10.42
N VAL A 54 -13.64 2.82 9.61
CA VAL A 54 -14.47 1.67 9.23
C VAL A 54 -13.88 0.37 9.80
N ASP A 55 -14.74 -0.50 10.34
CA ASP A 55 -14.40 -1.77 11.01
C ASP A 55 -13.29 -1.64 12.07
N VAL A 56 -13.60 -0.94 13.16
CA VAL A 56 -12.65 -0.62 14.24
C VAL A 56 -11.94 -1.85 14.80
N ASN A 57 -12.61 -3.01 14.83
CA ASN A 57 -12.11 -4.21 15.52
C ASN A 57 -11.24 -5.13 14.64
N ALA A 58 -11.50 -5.23 13.33
CA ALA A 58 -10.81 -6.18 12.45
C ALA A 58 -10.04 -5.57 11.26
N GLY A 59 -10.14 -4.24 11.04
CA GLY A 59 -9.46 -3.56 9.94
C GLY A 59 -7.98 -3.22 10.17
N ALA A 60 -7.25 -3.99 10.97
CA ALA A 60 -5.82 -3.78 11.21
C ALA A 60 -5.01 -4.00 9.92
N GLN A 61 -4.05 -3.12 9.63
CA GLN A 61 -3.27 -3.15 8.39
C GLN A 61 -1.75 -3.23 8.68
N PRO A 62 -0.94 -3.96 7.89
CA PRO A 62 -1.27 -4.47 6.57
C PRO A 62 -2.31 -5.59 6.54
N LEU A 63 -3.20 -5.56 5.53
CA LEU A 63 -4.15 -6.62 5.23
C LEU A 63 -3.41 -7.77 4.53
N TYR A 64 -3.86 -9.00 4.78
CA TYR A 64 -3.30 -10.20 4.18
C TYR A 64 -4.40 -10.97 3.45
N ASN A 65 -4.08 -11.59 2.32
CA ASN A 65 -4.95 -12.64 1.78
C ASN A 65 -4.94 -13.86 2.72
N LYS A 66 -5.87 -14.80 2.53
CA LYS A 66 -5.97 -16.01 3.37
C LYS A 66 -4.65 -16.79 3.46
N ALA A 67 -3.94 -16.91 2.34
CA ALA A 67 -2.65 -17.62 2.28
C ALA A 67 -1.48 -16.83 2.91
N ARG A 68 -1.69 -15.54 3.24
CA ARG A 68 -0.67 -14.58 3.69
C ARG A 68 0.51 -14.41 2.72
N THR A 69 0.26 -14.62 1.44
CA THR A 69 1.22 -14.40 0.34
C THR A 69 1.08 -13.00 -0.27
N HIS A 70 -0.10 -12.39 -0.18
CA HIS A 70 -0.32 -11.01 -0.59
C HIS A 70 -0.47 -10.13 0.65
N VAL A 71 0.19 -8.98 0.64
CA VAL A 71 0.21 -8.01 1.73
C VAL A 71 -0.17 -6.64 1.19
N LEU A 72 -1.11 -5.96 1.83
CA LEU A 72 -1.67 -4.71 1.36
C LEU A 72 -1.70 -3.66 2.47
N ALA A 73 -1.17 -2.48 2.21
CA ALA A 73 -1.31 -1.30 3.05
C ALA A 73 -2.02 -0.19 2.26
N VAL A 74 -3.09 0.37 2.80
CA VAL A 74 -3.96 1.35 2.13
C VAL A 74 -4.24 2.54 3.05
N ASN A 75 -4.11 3.73 2.48
CA ASN A 75 -4.72 4.93 3.01
C ASN A 75 -5.88 5.30 2.08
N GLY A 76 -7.13 5.16 2.52
CA GLY A 76 -8.25 5.45 1.64
C GLY A 76 -9.57 4.86 2.11
N GLU A 77 -10.57 5.05 1.26
CA GLU A 77 -11.91 4.48 1.38
C GLU A 77 -12.38 4.00 0.00
N ILE A 78 -12.80 2.73 -0.10
CA ILE A 78 -13.36 2.14 -1.32
C ILE A 78 -14.87 2.09 -1.21
N TYR A 79 -15.57 3.06 -1.79
CA TYR A 79 -17.02 3.24 -1.64
C TYR A 79 -17.83 2.10 -2.26
N ASN A 80 -17.37 1.50 -3.37
CA ASN A 80 -18.03 0.38 -4.01
C ASN A 80 -17.64 -1.00 -3.44
N HIS A 81 -16.99 -1.07 -2.27
CA HIS A 81 -16.48 -2.33 -1.71
C HIS A 81 -17.57 -3.40 -1.51
N GLN A 82 -18.82 -3.02 -1.19
CA GLN A 82 -19.92 -3.97 -1.00
C GLN A 82 -20.28 -4.70 -2.30
N ILE A 83 -20.30 -3.95 -3.41
CA ILE A 83 -20.56 -4.49 -4.76
C ILE A 83 -19.42 -5.45 -5.14
N LEU A 84 -18.17 -5.02 -4.93
CA LEU A 84 -17.00 -5.85 -5.19
C LEU A 84 -16.97 -7.12 -4.33
N ARG A 85 -17.30 -7.03 -3.04
CA ARG A 85 -17.42 -8.20 -2.16
C ARG A 85 -18.46 -9.20 -2.65
N GLN A 86 -19.60 -8.73 -3.15
CA GLN A 86 -20.61 -9.60 -3.75
C GLN A 86 -20.11 -10.25 -5.03
N GLN A 87 -19.39 -9.51 -5.87
CA GLN A 87 -18.89 -9.98 -7.16
C GLN A 87 -17.74 -11.01 -7.05
N TYR A 88 -16.90 -10.87 -6.02
CA TYR A 88 -15.68 -11.66 -5.85
C TYR A 88 -15.72 -12.62 -4.65
N GLY A 89 -16.78 -12.61 -3.84
CA GLY A 89 -16.87 -13.44 -2.62
C GLY A 89 -16.91 -14.95 -2.87
N ASP A 90 -17.21 -15.38 -4.10
CA ASP A 90 -17.12 -16.77 -4.53
C ASP A 90 -15.70 -17.23 -4.90
N ARG A 91 -14.77 -16.27 -5.11
CA ARG A 91 -13.40 -16.48 -5.57
C ARG A 91 -12.33 -16.01 -4.58
N PHE A 92 -12.67 -15.06 -3.73
CA PHE A 92 -11.80 -14.51 -2.70
C PHE A 92 -12.44 -14.63 -1.32
N GLU A 93 -11.75 -15.32 -0.41
CA GLU A 93 -12.19 -15.46 0.96
C GLU A 93 -11.75 -14.23 1.77
N PHE A 94 -12.68 -13.29 1.97
CA PHE A 94 -12.45 -12.10 2.79
C PHE A 94 -12.25 -12.47 4.27
N GLN A 95 -11.18 -11.95 4.86
CA GLN A 95 -10.76 -12.14 6.24
C GLN A 95 -11.25 -11.02 7.17
N THR A 96 -11.64 -9.86 6.62
CA THR A 96 -12.04 -8.68 7.39
C THR A 96 -13.33 -8.05 6.83
N GLY A 97 -13.88 -7.07 7.55
CA GLY A 97 -14.93 -6.18 7.05
C GLY A 97 -14.40 -4.90 6.40
N SER A 98 -13.07 -4.73 6.29
CA SER A 98 -12.47 -3.50 5.74
C SER A 98 -12.87 -3.32 4.27
N ASP A 99 -13.27 -2.11 3.93
CA ASP A 99 -13.55 -1.68 2.56
C ASP A 99 -12.32 -1.87 1.65
N CYS A 100 -11.11 -1.68 2.18
CA CYS A 100 -9.85 -1.80 1.45
C CYS A 100 -9.47 -3.23 1.04
N GLU A 101 -10.04 -4.26 1.67
CA GLU A 101 -9.67 -5.66 1.39
C GLU A 101 -10.04 -6.11 -0.03
N VAL A 102 -11.00 -5.44 -0.68
CA VAL A 102 -11.40 -5.73 -2.07
C VAL A 102 -10.26 -5.54 -3.06
N ILE A 103 -9.24 -4.74 -2.72
CA ILE A 103 -8.02 -4.61 -3.53
C ILE A 103 -7.27 -5.95 -3.62
N LEU A 104 -7.23 -6.74 -2.54
CA LEU A 104 -6.60 -8.08 -2.58
C LEU A 104 -7.39 -9.04 -3.48
N ALA A 105 -8.72 -8.97 -3.45
CA ALA A 105 -9.58 -9.77 -4.31
C ALA A 105 -9.40 -9.42 -5.79
N LEU A 106 -9.40 -8.12 -6.11
CA LEU A 106 -9.20 -7.63 -7.46
C LEU A 106 -7.80 -7.97 -7.98
N TYR A 107 -6.76 -7.78 -7.16
CA TYR A 107 -5.39 -8.14 -7.54
C TYR A 107 -5.24 -9.63 -7.84
N GLN A 108 -5.86 -10.50 -7.03
CA GLN A 108 -5.81 -11.95 -7.25
C GLN A 108 -6.40 -12.34 -8.61
N GLU A 109 -7.48 -11.68 -9.03
CA GLU A 109 -8.20 -12.02 -10.26
C GLU A 109 -7.67 -11.30 -11.51
N LYS A 110 -7.23 -10.05 -11.37
CA LYS A 110 -6.91 -9.15 -12.48
C LYS A 110 -5.44 -8.70 -12.53
N GLY A 111 -4.62 -9.05 -11.54
CA GLY A 111 -3.25 -8.55 -11.46
C GLY A 111 -3.23 -7.02 -11.31
N PRO A 112 -2.50 -6.25 -12.14
CA PRO A 112 -2.49 -4.79 -12.07
C PRO A 112 -3.71 -4.11 -12.73
N ASP A 113 -4.51 -4.83 -13.53
CA ASP A 113 -5.52 -4.24 -14.41
C ASP A 113 -6.90 -4.09 -13.74
N PHE A 114 -6.95 -3.48 -12.54
CA PHE A 114 -8.21 -3.27 -11.81
C PHE A 114 -8.44 -1.86 -11.27
N LEU A 115 -7.48 -0.94 -11.43
CA LEU A 115 -7.55 0.32 -10.70
C LEU A 115 -8.80 1.16 -11.04
N ASP A 116 -9.30 1.09 -12.28
CA ASP A 116 -10.52 1.77 -12.71
C ASP A 116 -11.82 1.07 -12.22
N ASP A 117 -11.73 -0.15 -11.67
CA ASP A 117 -12.86 -0.79 -10.99
C ASP A 117 -13.12 -0.21 -9.59
N LEU A 118 -12.14 0.50 -9.02
CA LEU A 118 -12.23 1.06 -7.68
C LEU A 118 -12.92 2.43 -7.70
N GLN A 119 -14.04 2.54 -7.00
CA GLN A 119 -14.69 3.83 -6.76
C GLN A 119 -14.37 4.29 -5.35
N GLY A 120 -13.50 5.29 -5.23
CA GLY A 120 -12.99 5.72 -3.94
C GLY A 120 -11.89 6.75 -4.02
N MET A 121 -11.33 7.04 -2.86
CA MET A 121 -10.09 7.80 -2.70
C MET A 121 -9.09 6.89 -2.02
N PHE A 122 -7.90 6.70 -2.59
CA PHE A 122 -6.94 5.73 -2.10
C PHE A 122 -5.51 6.02 -2.54
N ALA A 123 -4.59 5.62 -1.68
CA ALA A 123 -3.22 5.30 -2.01
C ALA A 123 -2.91 3.94 -1.39
N PHE A 124 -2.26 3.05 -2.13
CA PHE A 124 -1.89 1.74 -1.60
C PHE A 124 -0.54 1.25 -2.06
N ILE A 125 0.02 0.33 -1.27
CA ILE A 125 1.15 -0.50 -1.63
C ILE A 125 0.71 -1.95 -1.40
N LEU A 126 0.79 -2.77 -2.45
CA LEU A 126 0.55 -4.21 -2.40
C LEU A 126 1.85 -4.94 -2.72
N TYR A 127 2.20 -5.94 -1.93
CA TYR A 127 3.31 -6.84 -2.18
C TYR A 127 2.80 -8.28 -2.34
N ASP A 128 3.21 -8.92 -3.43
CA ASP A 128 2.97 -10.32 -3.76
C ASP A 128 4.28 -11.09 -3.52
N ALA A 129 4.30 -11.88 -2.45
CA ALA A 129 5.46 -12.68 -2.04
C ALA A 129 5.69 -13.89 -2.95
N GLU A 130 4.65 -14.40 -3.64
CA GLU A 130 4.78 -15.54 -4.55
C GLU A 130 5.47 -15.12 -5.86
N LYS A 131 5.12 -13.93 -6.38
CA LYS A 131 5.75 -13.37 -7.57
C LYS A 131 6.99 -12.53 -7.28
N ASN A 132 7.28 -12.28 -6.00
CA ASN A 132 8.24 -11.27 -5.54
C ASN A 132 8.06 -9.93 -6.29
N ALA A 133 6.83 -9.42 -6.26
CA ALA A 133 6.41 -8.27 -7.05
C ALA A 133 5.58 -7.32 -6.20
N TYR A 134 5.46 -6.06 -6.64
CA TYR A 134 4.65 -5.07 -5.95
C TYR A 134 3.82 -4.25 -6.93
N LEU A 135 2.66 -3.80 -6.45
CA LEU A 135 1.77 -2.87 -7.12
C LEU A 135 1.55 -1.67 -6.21
N ILE A 136 1.82 -0.47 -6.72
CA ILE A 136 1.51 0.80 -6.05
C ILE A 136 0.41 1.46 -6.86
N GLY A 137 -0.62 2.00 -6.20
CA GLY A 137 -1.72 2.68 -6.87
C GLY A 137 -2.16 3.94 -6.13
N ARG A 138 -2.60 4.95 -6.88
CA ARG A 138 -3.16 6.20 -6.35
C ARG A 138 -4.41 6.59 -7.12
N ASP A 139 -5.42 7.07 -6.41
CA ASP A 139 -6.73 7.38 -6.98
C ASP A 139 -6.71 8.39 -8.13
N HIS A 140 -7.77 8.34 -8.93
CA HIS A 140 -8.02 9.09 -10.17
C HIS A 140 -7.65 10.57 -10.14
N MET A 141 -7.84 11.27 -9.01
CA MET A 141 -7.54 12.70 -8.87
C MET A 141 -6.41 13.00 -7.88
N GLY A 142 -5.77 11.97 -7.32
CA GLY A 142 -4.74 12.12 -6.31
C GLY A 142 -5.26 12.71 -4.99
N ILE A 143 -6.52 12.43 -4.65
CA ILE A 143 -7.19 12.88 -3.43
C ILE A 143 -6.39 12.44 -2.19
N ILE A 144 -5.94 11.19 -2.16
CA ILE A 144 -5.04 10.70 -1.13
C ILE A 144 -3.58 10.99 -1.54
N PRO A 145 -2.77 11.62 -0.67
CA PRO A 145 -1.39 11.93 -0.99
C PRO A 145 -0.52 10.67 -0.98
N LEU A 146 0.39 10.60 -1.97
CA LEU A 146 1.40 9.55 -2.07
C LEU A 146 2.66 10.11 -2.74
N TYR A 147 3.81 9.79 -2.17
CA TYR A 147 5.12 10.18 -2.65
C TYR A 147 5.99 8.95 -2.84
N MET A 148 6.96 9.04 -3.73
CA MET A 148 7.97 8.01 -3.94
C MET A 148 9.37 8.60 -4.07
N GLY A 149 10.39 7.81 -3.77
CA GLY A 149 11.78 8.22 -3.85
C GLY A 149 12.74 7.04 -3.84
N HIS A 150 14.02 7.33 -4.05
CA HIS A 150 15.09 6.35 -3.94
C HIS A 150 16.18 6.86 -3.02
N ASP A 151 16.79 5.97 -2.24
CA ASP A 151 18.02 6.26 -1.51
C ASP A 151 19.27 6.15 -2.40
N GLU A 152 20.45 6.20 -1.79
CA GLU A 152 21.73 6.06 -2.50
C GLU A 152 22.08 4.63 -2.94
N HIS A 153 21.38 3.63 -2.39
CA HIS A 153 21.56 2.22 -2.73
C HIS A 153 20.58 1.74 -3.80
N GLY A 154 19.58 2.56 -4.15
CA GLY A 154 18.52 2.21 -5.08
C GLY A 154 17.35 1.47 -4.43
N ASN A 155 17.24 1.46 -3.10
CA ASN A 155 16.01 1.04 -2.43
C ASN A 155 14.90 2.02 -2.80
N MET A 156 13.72 1.53 -3.17
CA MET A 156 12.56 2.37 -3.46
C MET A 156 11.75 2.60 -2.20
N PHE A 157 11.43 3.85 -1.92
CA PHE A 157 10.59 4.24 -0.79
C PHE A 157 9.29 4.86 -1.28
N VAL A 158 8.19 4.55 -0.60
CA VAL A 158 6.86 5.10 -0.88
C VAL A 158 6.21 5.52 0.42
N ALA A 159 5.60 6.70 0.48
CA ALA A 159 4.99 7.20 1.72
C ALA A 159 3.84 8.17 1.48
N SER A 160 2.88 8.24 2.40
CA SER A 160 1.77 9.21 2.33
C SER A 160 2.22 10.67 2.43
N GLU A 161 3.31 10.98 3.13
CA GLU A 161 3.85 12.34 3.25
C GLU A 161 5.35 12.34 2.97
N MET A 162 5.82 13.32 2.17
CA MET A 162 7.24 13.46 1.83
C MET A 162 8.16 13.56 3.06
N LYS A 163 7.65 13.98 4.22
CA LYS A 163 8.44 14.06 5.48
C LYS A 163 9.05 12.73 5.90
N ALA A 164 8.45 11.61 5.51
CA ALA A 164 8.97 10.27 5.80
C ALA A 164 10.05 9.84 4.79
N LEU A 165 10.18 10.55 3.66
CA LEU A 165 11.15 10.25 2.61
C LEU A 165 12.37 11.18 2.66
N VAL A 166 12.20 12.45 3.01
CA VAL A 166 13.28 13.46 3.08
C VAL A 166 14.51 12.99 3.89
N PRO A 167 14.37 12.29 5.02
CA PRO A 167 15.54 11.88 5.80
C PRO A 167 16.39 10.77 5.15
N VAL A 168 15.82 10.01 4.21
CA VAL A 168 16.42 8.76 3.69
C VAL A 168 16.62 8.73 2.18
N CYS A 169 15.82 9.48 1.41
CA CYS A 169 15.88 9.49 -0.04
C CYS A 169 16.80 10.58 -0.60
N ARG A 170 17.51 10.27 -1.68
CA ARG A 170 18.27 11.22 -2.50
C ARG A 170 17.39 11.92 -3.53
N THR A 171 16.39 11.23 -4.05
CA THR A 171 15.40 11.78 -4.99
C THR A 171 14.00 11.51 -4.45
N ILE A 172 13.13 12.50 -4.57
CA ILE A 172 11.73 12.42 -4.11
C ILE A 172 10.86 13.08 -5.16
N LYS A 173 9.75 12.44 -5.49
CA LYS A 173 8.70 13.00 -6.33
C LYS A 173 7.34 12.58 -5.80
N GLU A 174 6.31 13.31 -6.20
CA GLU A 174 4.93 12.88 -6.02
C GLU A 174 4.67 11.62 -6.86
N PHE A 175 3.96 10.65 -6.30
CA PHE A 175 3.48 9.52 -7.08
C PHE A 175 2.29 10.00 -7.92
N PRO A 176 2.29 9.87 -9.26
CA PRO A 176 1.27 10.49 -10.11
C PRO A 176 -0.16 10.12 -9.73
N ALA A 177 -1.08 11.08 -9.84
CA ALA A 177 -2.51 10.83 -9.70
C ALA A 177 -3.02 9.91 -10.84
N GLY A 178 -4.11 9.18 -10.60
CA GLY A 178 -4.74 8.32 -11.60
C GLY A 178 -3.78 7.29 -12.20
N SER A 179 -2.81 6.82 -11.42
CA SER A 179 -1.73 5.98 -11.91
C SER A 179 -1.44 4.78 -11.01
N TYR A 180 -0.78 3.78 -11.59
CA TYR A 180 -0.14 2.69 -10.86
C TYR A 180 1.31 2.46 -11.31
N LEU A 181 2.07 1.79 -10.45
CA LEU A 181 3.39 1.22 -10.77
C LEU A 181 3.33 -0.26 -10.47
N TRP A 182 3.43 -1.07 -11.52
CA TRP A 182 3.56 -2.52 -11.41
C TRP A 182 5.03 -2.90 -11.59
N SER A 183 5.61 -3.60 -10.60
CA SER A 183 7.05 -3.85 -10.58
C SER A 183 7.57 -4.67 -11.76
N GLN A 184 6.73 -5.51 -12.38
CA GLN A 184 7.14 -6.30 -13.55
C GLN A 184 7.15 -5.48 -14.85
N ASP A 185 6.36 -4.40 -14.92
CA ASP A 185 6.42 -3.45 -16.03
C ASP A 185 7.54 -2.43 -15.82
N GLY A 186 7.81 -2.04 -14.57
CA GLY A 186 8.86 -1.09 -14.18
C GLY A 186 8.55 0.37 -14.52
N GLU A 187 7.39 0.64 -15.14
CA GLU A 187 6.95 1.97 -15.54
C GLU A 187 5.65 2.36 -14.83
N ILE A 188 5.49 3.67 -14.59
CA ILE A 188 4.23 4.21 -14.06
C ILE A 188 3.24 4.32 -15.23
N ARG A 189 2.04 3.79 -15.05
CA ARG A 189 0.96 3.82 -16.04
C ARG A 189 -0.23 4.58 -15.50
N GLU A 190 -0.76 5.47 -16.32
CA GLU A 190 -2.03 6.14 -16.09
C GLU A 190 -3.18 5.18 -16.42
N TYR A 191 -4.24 5.21 -15.61
CA TYR A 191 -5.43 4.39 -15.80
C TYR A 191 -6.73 5.22 -15.89
N TYR A 192 -6.66 6.52 -15.62
CA TYR A 192 -7.79 7.46 -15.61
C TYR A 192 -7.46 8.74 -16.36
#